data_AF-T1CAG1-F1
#
_entry.id   AF-T1CAG1-F1
#
_cell.length_a   1.000
_cell.length_b   1.000
_cell.length_c   1.000
_cell.angle_alpha   90.00
_cell.angle_beta   90.00
_cell.angle_gamma   90.00
#
_symmetry.space_group_name_H-M   'P 1'
#
loop_
_entity.id
_entity.type
_entity.pdbx_description
1 polymer ?
#
loop_
_entity_poly.entity_id
_entity_poly.type
_entity_poly.pdbx_seq_one_letter_code
_entity_poly.pdbx_strand_id
1 'polypeptide(L)'
;DGMRNDEVAQELSIRPNTVGVWRKRFSEHGIPGLRDQPRSGKPAVYGPEIRSRILSQLEQPPPQGLARWDGGTLAQVLGVSDDIVWRILRKEGIQLARRRSWCVSTDPEFTRKSADIIGLYLDPPTHAMVLSVDEKPTIQAIERPTGYVKTSSGKVVRGMKSTYKRHGTSISLRP
;
A
#
# COMPACT_ATOMS: atom_id res chain seq x y z
N ASP A 1 -35.67 41.04 10.64
CA ASP A 1 -34.84 41.89 9.78
C ASP A 1 -34.27 41.08 8.63
N GLY A 2 -34.64 41.41 7.39
CA GLY A 2 -34.20 40.68 6.20
C GLY A 2 -33.37 41.57 5.30
N MET A 3 -32.04 41.44 5.36
CA MET A 3 -31.13 42.14 4.45
C MET A 3 -31.26 41.60 3.03
N ARG A 4 -31.09 42.48 2.04
CA ARG A 4 -31.12 42.12 0.62
C ARG A 4 -29.82 41.39 0.24
N ASN A 5 -29.89 40.59 -0.83
CA ASN A 5 -28.75 39.74 -1.23
C ASN A 5 -27.52 40.53 -1.70
N ASP A 6 -27.72 41.76 -2.17
CA ASP A 6 -26.67 42.72 -2.53
C ASP A 6 -25.95 43.27 -1.30
N GLU A 7 -26.68 43.62 -0.25
CA GLU A 7 -26.12 44.11 1.02
C GLU A 7 -25.24 43.04 1.69
N VAL A 8 -25.76 41.82 1.80
CA VAL A 8 -25.04 40.66 2.37
C VAL A 8 -23.81 40.30 1.52
N ALA A 9 -23.93 40.43 0.20
CA ALA A 9 -22.83 40.16 -0.72
C ALA A 9 -21.70 41.19 -0.60
N GLN A 10 -22.04 42.46 -0.40
CA GLN A 10 -21.08 43.54 -0.19
C GLN A 10 -20.35 43.37 1.16
N GLU A 11 -21.08 43.06 2.23
CA GLU A 11 -20.52 42.80 3.55
C GLU A 11 -19.55 41.60 3.54
N LEU A 12 -19.94 40.50 2.88
CA LEU A 12 -19.14 39.27 2.80
C LEU A 12 -18.13 39.27 1.65
N SER A 13 -18.05 40.33 0.83
CA SER A 13 -17.19 40.41 -0.36
C SER A 13 -17.34 39.22 -1.33
N ILE A 14 -18.57 38.74 -1.51
CA ILE A 14 -18.91 37.64 -2.43
C ILE A 14 -19.88 38.11 -3.52
N ARG A 15 -20.11 37.29 -4.53
CA ARG A 15 -21.08 37.61 -5.59
C ARG A 15 -22.52 37.47 -5.06
N PRO A 16 -23.45 38.41 -5.37
CA PRO A 16 -24.86 38.31 -4.96
C PRO A 16 -25.55 37.01 -5.37
N ASN A 17 -25.15 36.44 -6.51
CA ASN A 17 -25.66 35.15 -6.98
C ASN A 17 -25.30 34.00 -6.02
N THR A 18 -24.11 34.04 -5.42
CA THR A 18 -23.67 33.05 -4.43
C THR A 18 -24.55 33.11 -3.18
N VAL A 19 -24.86 34.30 -2.67
CA VAL A 19 -25.80 34.50 -1.55
C VAL A 19 -27.18 33.93 -1.89
N GLY A 20 -27.70 34.22 -3.09
CA GLY A 20 -28.98 33.68 -3.56
C GLY A 20 -29.01 32.15 -3.60
N VAL A 21 -27.95 31.52 -4.11
CA VAL A 21 -27.84 30.04 -4.16
C VAL A 21 -27.84 29.45 -2.75
N TRP A 22 -27.07 30.01 -1.81
CA TRP A 22 -27.03 29.49 -0.43
C TRP A 22 -28.34 29.71 0.31
N ARG A 23 -28.98 30.89 0.16
CA ARG A 23 -30.29 31.16 0.77
C ARG A 23 -31.37 30.22 0.25
N LYS A 24 -31.40 29.98 -1.07
CA LYS A 24 -32.32 29.03 -1.70
C LYS A 24 -32.09 27.60 -1.19
N ARG A 25 -30.82 27.16 -1.14
CA ARG A 25 -30.47 25.84 -0.60
C ARG A 25 -30.86 25.68 0.86
N PHE A 26 -30.63 26.72 1.67
CA PHE A 26 -31.01 26.73 3.07
C PHE A 26 -32.52 26.74 3.25
N SER A 27 -33.28 27.49 2.45
CA SER A 27 -34.75 27.49 2.54
C SER A 27 -35.38 26.16 2.12
N GLU A 28 -34.78 25.46 1.15
CA GLU A 28 -35.31 24.19 0.65
C GLU A 28 -34.87 22.98 1.50
N HIS A 29 -33.62 22.97 1.98
CA HIS A 29 -33.00 21.79 2.59
C HIS A 29 -32.47 22.03 4.00
N GLY A 30 -32.60 23.24 4.57
CA GLY A 30 -32.09 23.59 5.89
C GLY A 30 -30.55 23.50 5.99
N ILE A 31 -30.05 23.13 7.17
CA ILE A 31 -28.62 22.91 7.44
C ILE A 31 -27.98 21.90 6.46
N PRO A 32 -28.62 20.77 6.08
CA PRO A 32 -28.10 19.88 5.04
C PRO A 32 -27.79 20.55 3.70
N GLY A 33 -28.53 21.58 3.31
CA GLY A 33 -28.32 22.35 2.08
C GLY A 33 -27.03 23.17 2.05
N LEU A 34 -26.40 23.37 3.21
CA LEU A 34 -25.11 24.05 3.35
C LEU A 34 -23.91 23.12 3.09
N ARG A 35 -24.12 21.82 2.91
CA ARG A 35 -23.05 20.87 2.59
C ARG A 35 -22.65 20.96 1.12
N ASP A 36 -21.38 20.67 0.85
CA ASP A 36 -20.87 20.55 -0.51
C ASP A 36 -21.62 19.43 -1.24
N GLN A 37 -22.16 19.77 -2.41
CA GLN A 37 -22.85 18.81 -3.26
C GLN A 37 -21.84 17.88 -3.95
N PRO A 38 -22.25 16.64 -4.29
CA PRO A 38 -21.40 15.72 -5.03
C PRO A 38 -20.92 16.38 -6.32
N ARG A 39 -19.61 16.59 -6.44
CA ARG A 39 -19.01 17.06 -7.69
C ARG A 39 -18.94 15.88 -8.64
N SER A 40 -19.40 16.05 -9.88
CA SER A 40 -19.12 15.12 -10.96
C SER A 40 -17.62 15.18 -11.22
N GLY A 41 -16.85 14.32 -10.56
CA GLY A 41 -15.41 14.21 -10.78
C GLY A 41 -15.10 13.82 -12.24
N LYS A 42 -13.81 13.71 -12.58
CA LYS A 42 -13.38 13.26 -13.91
C LYS A 42 -14.08 11.93 -14.26
N PRO A 43 -14.73 11.82 -15.44
CA PRO A 43 -15.34 10.57 -15.87
C PRO A 43 -14.33 9.43 -15.85
N ALA A 44 -14.75 8.25 -15.39
CA ALA A 44 -13.91 7.07 -15.41
C ALA A 44 -13.61 6.71 -16.88
N VAL A 45 -12.33 6.69 -17.25
CA VAL A 45 -11.88 6.32 -18.61
C VAL A 45 -12.05 4.82 -18.88
N TYR A 46 -12.11 4.03 -17.81
CA TYR A 46 -12.10 2.58 -17.86
C TYR A 46 -13.24 2.07 -16.97
N GLY A 47 -14.12 1.26 -17.56
CA GLY A 47 -15.28 0.74 -16.87
C GLY A 47 -14.95 -0.47 -15.99
N PRO A 48 -15.97 -1.04 -15.31
CA PRO A 48 -15.79 -2.19 -14.43
C PRO A 48 -15.26 -3.43 -15.14
N GLU A 49 -15.39 -3.52 -16.47
CA GLU A 49 -14.94 -4.63 -17.31
C GLU A 49 -13.42 -4.85 -17.25
N ILE A 50 -12.63 -3.79 -17.03
CA ILE A 50 -11.16 -3.93 -16.99
C ILE A 50 -10.69 -4.73 -15.80
N ARG A 51 -11.42 -4.67 -14.67
CA ARG A 51 -11.14 -5.53 -13.53
C ARG A 51 -11.22 -6.99 -13.93
N SER A 52 -12.32 -7.39 -14.58
CA SER A 52 -12.51 -8.78 -15.02
C SER A 52 -11.45 -9.19 -16.04
N ARG A 53 -11.10 -8.32 -16.99
CA ARG A 53 -10.03 -8.58 -17.97
C ARG A 53 -8.66 -8.81 -17.31
N ILE A 54 -8.30 -8.00 -16.32
CA ILE A 54 -7.04 -8.16 -15.57
C ILE A 54 -7.02 -9.50 -14.84
N LEU A 55 -8.11 -9.87 -14.15
CA LEU A 55 -8.19 -11.11 -13.40
C LEU A 55 -8.11 -12.33 -14.33
N SER A 56 -8.87 -12.35 -15.42
CA SER A 56 -8.81 -13.43 -16.41
C SER A 56 -7.43 -13.57 -17.06
N GLN A 57 -6.72 -12.45 -17.27
CA GLN A 57 -5.37 -12.50 -17.84
C GLN A 57 -4.34 -13.05 -16.86
N LEU A 58 -4.49 -12.79 -15.55
CA LEU A 58 -3.60 -13.32 -14.53
C LEU A 58 -3.71 -14.84 -14.34
N GLU A 59 -4.84 -15.43 -14.72
CA GLU A 59 -5.04 -16.88 -14.73
C GLU A 59 -4.32 -17.57 -15.90
N GLN A 60 -3.95 -16.83 -16.95
CA GLN A 60 -3.19 -17.35 -18.07
C GLN A 60 -1.68 -17.36 -17.79
N PRO A 61 -0.91 -18.25 -18.45
CA PRO A 61 0.54 -18.24 -18.32
C PRO A 61 1.11 -16.91 -18.83
N PRO A 62 2.18 -16.39 -18.18
CA PRO A 62 2.88 -15.21 -18.66
C PRO A 62 3.50 -15.47 -20.04
N PRO A 63 3.73 -14.42 -20.86
CA PRO A 63 4.32 -14.58 -22.18
C PRO A 63 5.73 -15.18 -22.12
N GLN A 64 6.13 -15.81 -23.22
CA GLN A 64 7.37 -16.58 -23.31
C GLN A 64 8.59 -15.73 -22.90
N GLY A 65 9.41 -16.27 -22.00
CA GLY A 65 10.59 -15.57 -21.46
C GLY A 65 10.37 -14.93 -20.08
N LEU A 66 9.12 -14.83 -19.60
CA LEU A 66 8.81 -14.38 -18.24
C LEU A 66 8.36 -15.55 -17.36
N ALA A 67 8.98 -15.70 -16.18
CA ALA A 67 8.57 -16.70 -15.21
C ALA A 67 7.26 -16.33 -14.47
N ARG A 68 6.88 -15.04 -14.48
CA ARG A 68 5.72 -14.48 -13.77
C ARG A 68 5.21 -13.23 -14.48
N TRP A 69 3.94 -12.89 -14.26
CA TRP A 69 3.37 -11.61 -14.67
C TRP A 69 4.06 -10.43 -13.97
N ASP A 70 4.35 -9.38 -14.75
CA ASP A 70 4.70 -8.06 -14.26
C ASP A 70 3.59 -7.06 -14.63
N GLY A 71 3.45 -5.99 -13.84
CA GLY A 71 2.41 -4.98 -14.06
C GLY A 71 2.56 -4.28 -15.41
N GLY A 72 3.80 -4.01 -15.85
CA GLY A 72 4.06 -3.41 -17.16
C GLY A 72 3.70 -4.33 -18.32
N THR A 73 4.09 -5.61 -18.25
CA THR A 73 3.71 -6.60 -19.27
C THR A 73 2.21 -6.82 -19.32
N LEU A 74 1.53 -6.85 -18.17
CA LEU A 74 0.09 -7.01 -18.09
C LEU A 74 -0.65 -5.83 -18.73
N ALA A 75 -0.12 -4.61 -18.56
CA ALA A 75 -0.63 -3.41 -19.19
C ALA A 75 -0.50 -3.44 -20.72
N GLN A 76 0.66 -3.89 -21.24
CA GLN A 76 0.91 -4.05 -22.67
C GLN A 76 -0.05 -5.06 -23.31
N VAL A 77 -0.22 -6.23 -22.71
CA VAL A 77 -1.11 -7.28 -23.24
C VAL A 77 -2.57 -6.82 -23.26
N LEU A 78 -3.00 -6.04 -22.27
CA LEU A 78 -4.37 -5.58 -22.15
C LEU A 78 -4.66 -4.26 -22.89
N GLY A 79 -3.62 -3.57 -23.38
CA GLY A 79 -3.73 -2.27 -24.04
C GLY A 79 -4.17 -1.15 -23.09
N VAL A 80 -3.77 -1.21 -21.82
CA VAL A 80 -4.16 -0.24 -20.78
C VAL A 80 -2.93 0.43 -20.17
N SER A 81 -3.12 1.53 -19.44
CA SER A 81 -2.06 2.13 -18.64
C SER A 81 -1.69 1.23 -17.45
N ASP A 82 -0.39 1.13 -17.20
CA ASP A 82 0.22 0.47 -16.04
C ASP A 82 -0.32 0.99 -14.71
N ASP A 83 -0.55 2.30 -14.58
CA ASP A 83 -1.12 2.92 -13.38
C ASP A 83 -2.46 2.31 -12.99
N ILE A 84 -3.28 1.94 -13.98
CA ILE A 84 -4.60 1.35 -13.73
C ILE A 84 -4.49 -0.11 -13.35
N VAL A 85 -3.58 -0.83 -13.99
CA VAL A 85 -3.24 -2.20 -13.57
C VAL A 85 -2.82 -2.18 -12.11
N TRP A 86 -1.85 -1.34 -11.73
CA TRP A 86 -1.39 -1.23 -10.35
C TRP A 86 -2.47 -0.72 -9.39
N ARG A 87 -3.36 0.16 -9.83
CA ARG A 87 -4.50 0.64 -9.02
C ARG A 87 -5.49 -0.48 -8.73
N ILE A 88 -5.84 -1.28 -9.74
CA ILE A 88 -6.77 -2.41 -9.61
C ILE A 88 -6.14 -3.51 -8.77
N LEU A 89 -4.88 -3.89 -9.03
CA LEU A 89 -4.17 -4.89 -8.23
C LEU A 89 -4.11 -4.49 -6.75
N ARG A 90 -3.85 -3.21 -6.45
CA ARG A 90 -3.88 -2.71 -5.07
C ARG A 90 -5.27 -2.77 -4.45
N LYS A 91 -6.31 -2.41 -5.21
CA LYS A 91 -7.71 -2.48 -4.75
C LYS A 91 -8.14 -3.92 -4.43
N GLU A 92 -7.70 -4.89 -5.22
CA GLU A 92 -7.96 -6.31 -5.00
C GLU A 92 -7.00 -6.98 -4.00
N GLY A 93 -5.98 -6.26 -3.53
CA GLY A 93 -4.94 -6.82 -2.64
C GLY A 93 -4.05 -7.87 -3.31
N ILE A 94 -3.99 -7.89 -4.64
CA ILE A 94 -3.19 -8.83 -5.42
C ILE A 94 -1.74 -8.34 -5.50
N GLN A 95 -0.82 -9.23 -5.15
CA GLN A 95 0.62 -8.97 -5.19
C GLN A 95 1.29 -9.97 -6.15
N LEU A 96 1.64 -9.51 -7.36
CA LEU A 96 2.24 -10.35 -8.41
C LEU A 96 3.55 -11.02 -7.98
N ALA A 97 4.33 -10.33 -7.15
CA ALA A 97 5.61 -10.83 -6.64
C ALA A 97 5.65 -10.76 -5.10
N ARG A 98 4.66 -11.34 -4.42
CA ARG A 98 4.68 -11.39 -2.95
C ARG A 98 5.87 -12.21 -2.46
N ARG A 99 6.86 -11.53 -1.88
CA ARG A 99 7.93 -12.17 -1.11
C ARG A 99 7.50 -12.23 0.35
N ARG A 100 7.46 -13.42 0.92
CA ARG A 100 7.29 -13.62 2.37
C ARG A 100 8.62 -14.10 2.90
N SER A 101 9.14 -13.44 3.92
CA SER A 101 10.21 -14.00 4.75
C SER A 101 9.60 -14.60 6.00
N TRP A 102 10.21 -15.66 6.52
CA TRP A 102 9.95 -16.13 7.88
C TRP A 102 11.25 -16.16 8.65
N CYS A 103 11.18 -15.76 9.91
CA CYS A 103 12.28 -15.95 10.85
C CYS A 103 11.78 -16.91 11.93
N VAL A 104 12.47 -18.04 12.09
CA VAL A 104 12.24 -18.98 13.19
C VAL A 104 13.58 -19.07 13.89
N SER A 105 13.63 -18.63 15.14
CA SER A 105 14.79 -18.87 16.00
C SER A 105 14.80 -20.34 16.38
N THR A 106 15.98 -20.97 16.29
CA THR A 106 16.21 -22.34 16.76
C THR A 106 16.71 -22.37 18.21
N ASP A 107 16.85 -21.21 18.86
CA ASP A 107 17.27 -21.12 20.26
C ASP A 107 16.12 -21.54 21.21
N PRO A 108 16.28 -22.60 22.02
CA PRO A 108 15.28 -23.02 23.01
C PRO A 108 14.91 -21.93 24.01
N GLU A 109 15.82 -20.99 24.29
CA GLU A 109 15.59 -19.88 25.21
C GLU A 109 15.06 -18.61 24.51
N PHE A 110 14.76 -18.66 23.21
CA PHE A 110 14.38 -17.47 22.44
C PHE A 110 13.25 -16.69 23.08
N THR A 111 12.21 -17.37 23.56
CA THR A 111 11.06 -16.73 24.21
C THR A 111 11.49 -15.93 25.43
N ARG A 112 12.32 -16.51 26.31
CA ARG A 112 12.81 -15.85 27.52
C ARG A 112 13.65 -14.62 27.17
N LYS A 113 14.67 -14.79 26.32
CA LYS A 113 15.54 -13.70 25.88
C LYS A 113 14.76 -12.59 25.18
N SER A 114 13.78 -12.95 24.36
CA SER A 114 12.92 -11.97 23.68
C SER A 114 12.07 -11.18 24.66
N ALA A 115 11.54 -11.83 25.70
CA ALA A 115 10.75 -11.15 26.73
C ALA A 115 11.60 -10.17 27.54
N ASP A 116 12.84 -10.54 27.87
CA ASP A 116 13.78 -9.67 28.59
C ASP A 116 14.09 -8.40 27.76
N ILE A 117 14.36 -8.56 26.46
CA ILE A 117 14.59 -7.43 25.55
C ILE A 117 13.34 -6.57 25.38
N ILE A 118 12.16 -7.18 25.21
CA ILE A 118 10.89 -6.44 25.11
C ILE A 118 10.62 -5.66 26.41
N GLY A 119 10.94 -6.25 27.57
CA GLY A 119 10.84 -5.60 28.87
C GLY A 119 11.63 -4.31 28.95
N LEU A 120 12.86 -4.28 28.40
CA LEU A 120 13.68 -3.06 28.32
C LEU A 120 13.02 -1.93 27.50
N TYR A 121 12.17 -2.26 26.53
CA TYR A 121 11.45 -1.25 25.73
C TYR A 121 10.15 -0.78 26.39
N LEU A 122 9.47 -1.67 27.12
CA LEU A 122 8.19 -1.36 27.75
C LEU A 122 8.35 -0.62 29.08
N ASP A 123 9.37 -0.96 29.86
CA ASP A 123 9.71 -0.32 31.13
C ASP A 123 11.23 -0.06 31.20
N PRO A 124 11.72 0.99 30.51
CA PRO A 124 13.15 1.25 30.43
C PRO A 124 13.69 1.68 31.81
N PRO A 125 14.73 1.00 32.33
CA PRO A 125 15.32 1.38 33.61
C PRO A 125 15.95 2.77 33.55
N THR A 126 15.86 3.53 34.65
CA THR A 126 16.42 4.88 34.74
C THR A 126 17.94 4.84 34.55
N HIS A 127 18.46 5.65 33.62
CA HIS A 127 19.88 5.71 33.22
C HIS A 127 20.43 4.49 32.45
N ALA A 128 19.59 3.65 31.84
CA ALA A 128 20.07 2.56 30.99
C ALA A 128 20.43 3.02 29.55
N MET A 129 21.53 2.50 29.01
CA MET A 129 21.91 2.64 27.60
C MET A 129 21.82 1.28 26.90
N VAL A 130 21.10 1.22 25.78
CA VAL A 130 21.01 0.02 24.93
C VAL A 130 21.81 0.25 23.65
N LEU A 131 22.84 -0.56 23.44
CA LEU A 131 23.63 -0.57 22.21
C LEU A 131 23.20 -1.75 21.33
N SER A 132 22.67 -1.46 20.15
CA SER A 132 22.34 -2.47 19.15
C SER A 132 23.34 -2.39 18.00
N VAL A 133 24.02 -3.49 17.72
CA VAL A 133 24.95 -3.63 16.59
C VAL A 133 24.37 -4.65 15.62
N ASP A 134 24.10 -4.21 14.40
CA ASP A 134 23.67 -5.10 13.31
C ASP A 134 24.61 -4.94 12.12
N GLU A 135 24.90 -6.05 11.45
CA GLU A 135 25.68 -6.06 10.22
C GLU A 135 24.72 -6.00 9.04
N LYS A 136 24.81 -4.92 8.23
CA LYS A 136 23.99 -4.75 7.03
C LYS A 136 24.65 -5.43 5.81
N PRO A 137 24.13 -6.55 5.30
CA PRO A 137 24.84 -7.42 4.34
C PRO A 137 24.70 -6.98 2.87
N THR A 138 24.49 -5.69 2.60
CA THR A 138 24.11 -5.19 1.25
C THR A 138 25.18 -5.40 0.16
N ILE A 139 26.41 -5.82 0.52
CA ILE A 139 27.53 -6.07 -0.41
C ILE A 139 28.07 -7.49 -0.19
N GLN A 140 27.20 -8.49 -0.10
CA GLN A 140 27.61 -9.89 0.08
C GLN A 140 26.89 -10.82 -0.89
N ALA A 141 27.60 -11.81 -1.40
CA ALA A 141 27.01 -12.94 -2.10
C ALA A 141 26.29 -13.81 -1.06
N ILE A 142 24.95 -13.73 -1.06
CA ILE A 142 24.11 -14.45 -0.11
C ILE A 142 23.25 -15.50 -0.79
N GLU A 143 23.12 -16.65 -0.16
CA GLU A 143 22.16 -17.69 -0.53
C GLU A 143 21.07 -17.76 0.55
N ARG A 144 19.81 -17.68 0.13
CA ARG A 144 18.65 -17.81 1.01
C ARG A 144 17.82 -19.03 0.61
N PRO A 145 17.64 -20.02 1.50
CA PRO A 145 16.80 -21.16 1.20
C PRO A 145 15.35 -20.71 1.05
N THR A 146 14.70 -21.20 0.00
CA THR A 146 13.26 -21.00 -0.24
C THR A 146 12.51 -22.27 0.12
N GLY A 147 11.30 -22.14 0.64
CA GLY A 147 10.52 -23.28 1.13
C GLY A 147 9.08 -22.91 1.39
N TYR A 148 8.34 -23.88 1.94
CA TYR A 148 6.94 -23.72 2.33
C TYR A 148 6.84 -23.60 3.84
N VAL A 149 6.07 -22.63 4.31
CA VAL A 149 5.80 -22.42 5.74
C VAL A 149 4.31 -22.34 5.98
N LYS A 150 3.85 -23.02 7.03
CA LYS A 150 2.49 -22.91 7.53
C LYS A 150 2.39 -21.67 8.40
N THR A 151 1.55 -20.72 7.99
CA THR A 151 1.26 -19.51 8.77
C THR A 151 0.40 -19.84 10.00
N SER A 152 0.30 -18.92 10.96
CA SER A 152 -0.56 -19.06 12.15
C SER A 152 -2.03 -19.28 11.80
N SER A 153 -2.48 -18.80 10.65
CA SER A 153 -3.83 -19.06 10.09
C SER A 153 -3.97 -20.42 9.40
N GLY A 154 -2.96 -21.30 9.48
CA GLY A 154 -2.97 -22.62 8.88
C GLY A 154 -2.66 -22.67 7.38
N LYS A 155 -2.58 -21.51 6.71
CA LYS A 155 -2.29 -21.44 5.26
C LYS A 155 -0.83 -21.77 4.98
N VAL A 156 -0.58 -22.71 4.07
CA VAL A 156 0.75 -23.01 3.55
C VAL A 156 1.13 -21.98 2.49
N VAL A 157 2.28 -21.33 2.67
CA VAL A 157 2.77 -20.30 1.75
C VAL A 157 4.23 -20.52 1.43
N ARG A 158 4.61 -20.20 0.20
CA ARG A 158 6.01 -20.13 -0.19
C ARG A 158 6.65 -18.89 0.41
N GLY A 159 7.86 -19.02 0.91
CA GLY A 159 8.64 -17.90 1.41
C GLY A 159 10.14 -18.14 1.31
N MET A 160 10.89 -17.22 1.90
CA MET A 160 12.33 -17.30 2.09
C MET A 160 12.66 -17.32 3.58
N LYS A 161 13.61 -18.17 3.98
CA LYS A 161 14.14 -18.11 5.34
C LYS A 161 14.88 -16.78 5.53
N SER A 162 14.69 -16.15 6.69
CA SER A 162 15.38 -14.89 7.04
C SER A 162 16.90 -15.08 7.18
N THR A 163 17.31 -16.27 7.63
CA THR A 163 18.73 -16.65 7.72
C THR A 163 19.29 -16.95 6.34
N TYR A 164 20.56 -16.61 6.12
CA TYR A 164 21.25 -16.78 4.85
C TYR A 164 22.62 -17.43 5.06
N LYS A 165 23.11 -18.14 4.04
CA LYS A 165 24.50 -18.60 3.98
C LYS A 165 25.33 -17.55 3.23
N ARG A 166 26.51 -17.23 3.77
CA ARG A 166 27.45 -16.29 3.15
C ARG A 166 28.41 -17.04 2.25
N HIS A 167 28.65 -16.50 1.06
CA HIS A 167 29.61 -17.01 0.09
C HIS A 167 30.75 -16.01 -0.22
N GLY A 168 30.86 -14.93 0.55
CA GLY A 168 31.88 -13.89 0.39
C GLY A 168 31.33 -12.56 -0.16
N THR A 169 32.23 -11.66 -0.59
CA THR A 169 31.90 -10.33 -1.11
C THR A 169 31.79 -10.38 -2.64
N SER A 170 30.63 -10.03 -3.20
CA SER A 170 30.49 -9.87 -4.66
C SER A 170 30.83 -8.44 -5.06
N ILE A 171 31.94 -8.23 -5.76
CA ILE A 171 32.26 -6.95 -6.39
C ILE A 171 31.82 -7.04 -7.86
N SER A 172 30.76 -6.33 -8.21
CA SER A 172 30.37 -6.16 -9.62
C SER A 172 31.19 -5.00 -10.19
N LEU A 173 32.27 -5.32 -10.90
CA LEU A 173 32.94 -4.36 -11.78
C LEU A 173 32.05 -4.21 -13.01
N ARG A 174 31.43 -3.04 -13.19
CA ARG A 174 30.87 -2.67 -14.50
C ARG A 174 32.02 -2.20 -15.40
N PRO A 175 32.08 -2.62 -16.67
CA PRO A 175 33.00 -2.05 -17.65
C PRO A 175 32.67 -0.58 -17.93
#